data_AF-A0A7Y3VVD8-F1
#
_entry.id   AF-A0A7Y3VVD8-F1
#
_cell.length_a   1.000
_cell.length_b   1.000
_cell.length_c   1.000
_cell.angle_alpha   90.00
_cell.angle_beta   90.00
_cell.angle_gamma   90.00
#
_symmetry.space_group_name_H-M   'P 1'
#
loop_
_entity.id
_entity.type
_entity.pdbx_description
1 polymer ?
#
loop_
_entity_poly.entity_id
_entity_poly.type
_entity_poly.pdbx_seq_one_letter_code
_entity_poly.pdbx_strand_id
1 'polypeptide(L)'
;MANEEILRNVHGEDEKRKNREYYLAYEELNERQHMLQQQIAQQQALLHAQEKELNDNRQRLKQEQMRHEKELMIEARERESIYEERERELLLRRQNLEAQLRDQKNELNAFMEHKEKEIAEKENRLEIAYIELQQEKEKYTEENRKQIEIKSQDYVITALTGLESKENSFHWLAKMWSFIGAISIVCGVLFMVVSTFYGLENFHNVQIFSWTYFLYILFRGLVVITMFIALARYAFIFSNSYMHESLKNSERRHAINFGKFYLEAYGANASWDQVKEAFQHWNISTDSAFTKKNTSDFDPKMMENIMELSKALSKNVNGKKVDFEAGSKA
;
A
#
# COMPACT_ATOMS: atom_id res chain seq x y z
N MET A 1 -121.28 1.42 -160.96
CA MET A 1 -120.40 2.60 -161.11
C MET A 1 -119.92 2.94 -159.69
N ALA A 2 -118.90 2.26 -159.16
CA ALA A 2 -117.48 2.46 -159.44
C ALA A 2 -116.98 3.86 -159.02
N ASN A 3 -117.21 4.29 -157.77
CA ASN A 3 -116.38 5.35 -157.13
C ASN A 3 -116.54 5.53 -155.61
N GLU A 4 -116.63 4.45 -154.82
CA GLU A 4 -116.57 4.55 -153.33
C GLU A 4 -115.43 3.74 -152.69
N GLU A 5 -114.57 3.08 -153.48
CA GLU A 5 -113.53 2.16 -152.94
C GLU A 5 -112.15 2.79 -152.69
N ILE A 6 -111.91 4.08 -152.98
CA ILE A 6 -110.55 4.65 -152.97
C ILE A 6 -110.22 5.47 -151.71
N LEU A 7 -111.20 5.85 -150.88
CA LEU A 7 -110.96 6.74 -149.73
C LEU A 7 -110.67 6.04 -148.38
N ARG A 8 -110.55 4.70 -148.34
CA ARG A 8 -110.31 3.96 -147.08
C ARG A 8 -108.88 3.47 -146.84
N ASN A 9 -108.00 3.52 -147.84
CA ASN A 9 -106.66 2.90 -147.74
C ASN A 9 -105.50 3.86 -147.42
N VAL A 10 -105.70 5.18 -147.37
CA VAL A 10 -104.59 6.14 -147.14
C VAL A 10 -104.35 6.45 -145.65
N HIS A 11 -105.33 6.22 -144.77
CA HIS A 11 -105.17 6.51 -143.33
C HIS A 11 -104.45 5.43 -142.51
N GLY A 12 -104.17 4.26 -143.09
CA GLY A 12 -103.62 3.10 -142.34
C GLY A 12 -102.09 2.95 -142.34
N GLU A 13 -101.35 3.68 -143.17
CA GLU A 13 -99.89 3.49 -143.31
C GLU A 13 -99.05 4.42 -142.43
N ASP A 14 -99.54 5.63 -142.10
CA ASP A 14 -98.79 6.58 -141.25
C ASP A 14 -98.75 6.19 -139.75
N GLU A 15 -99.77 5.49 -139.23
CA GLU A 15 -99.74 4.97 -137.85
C GLU A 15 -98.70 3.85 -137.65
N LYS A 16 -98.43 3.05 -138.68
CA LYS A 16 -97.52 1.89 -138.59
C LYS A 16 -96.04 2.26 -138.57
N ARG A 17 -95.67 3.47 -138.98
CA ARG A 17 -94.28 3.97 -138.89
C ARG A 17 -93.99 4.60 -137.53
N LYS A 18 -94.91 5.42 -137.00
CA LYS A 18 -94.80 5.99 -135.64
C LYS A 18 -94.75 4.92 -134.55
N ASN A 19 -95.53 3.84 -134.67
CA ASN A 19 -95.50 2.75 -133.69
C ASN A 19 -94.18 1.98 -133.63
N ARG A 20 -93.41 1.91 -134.73
CA ARG A 20 -92.13 1.18 -134.74
C ARG A 20 -90.98 1.97 -134.11
N GLU A 21 -90.92 3.28 -134.34
CA GLU A 21 -89.97 4.15 -133.66
C GLU A 21 -90.24 4.22 -132.15
N TYR A 22 -91.51 4.23 -131.74
CA TYR A 22 -91.90 4.14 -130.33
C TYR A 22 -91.45 2.84 -129.66
N TYR A 23 -91.57 1.71 -130.36
CA TYR A 23 -91.20 0.40 -129.82
C TYR A 23 -89.68 0.26 -129.63
N LEU A 24 -88.87 0.71 -130.62
CA LEU A 24 -87.41 0.69 -130.55
C LEU A 24 -86.86 1.64 -129.47
N ALA A 25 -87.44 2.84 -129.34
CA ALA A 25 -87.06 3.79 -128.28
C ALA A 25 -87.44 3.26 -126.88
N TYR A 26 -88.57 2.54 -126.77
CA TYR A 26 -89.01 1.91 -125.52
C TYR A 26 -88.09 0.74 -125.12
N GLU A 27 -87.62 -0.04 -126.09
CA GLU A 27 -86.70 -1.16 -125.89
C GLU A 27 -85.30 -0.67 -125.46
N GLU A 28 -84.74 0.35 -126.13
CA GLU A 28 -83.45 0.97 -125.75
C GLU A 28 -83.50 1.63 -124.36
N LEU A 29 -84.62 2.27 -124.01
CA LEU A 29 -84.83 2.86 -122.70
C LEU A 29 -84.92 1.77 -121.61
N ASN A 30 -85.62 0.67 -121.90
CA ASN A 30 -85.76 -0.45 -120.97
C ASN A 30 -84.44 -1.19 -120.76
N GLU A 31 -83.62 -1.35 -121.80
CA GLU A 31 -82.27 -1.91 -121.69
C GLU A 31 -81.32 -1.01 -120.88
N ARG A 32 -81.34 0.31 -121.11
CA ARG A 32 -80.61 1.28 -120.27
C ARG A 32 -81.08 1.23 -118.82
N GLN A 33 -82.38 1.11 -118.59
CA GLN A 33 -82.96 1.03 -117.26
C GLN A 33 -82.55 -0.27 -116.56
N HIS A 34 -82.56 -1.41 -117.26
CA HIS A 34 -82.07 -2.68 -116.73
C HIS A 34 -80.56 -2.65 -116.42
N MET A 35 -79.75 -2.05 -117.30
CA MET A 35 -78.31 -1.88 -117.09
C MET A 35 -78.00 -0.97 -115.90
N LEU A 36 -78.69 0.15 -115.77
CA LEU A 36 -78.60 1.03 -114.60
C LEU A 36 -79.01 0.31 -113.32
N GLN A 37 -80.10 -0.45 -113.35
CA GLN A 37 -80.59 -1.20 -112.20
C GLN A 37 -79.62 -2.31 -111.79
N GLN A 38 -78.98 -2.99 -112.75
CA GLN A 38 -77.90 -3.94 -112.49
C GLN A 38 -76.65 -3.26 -111.91
N GLN A 39 -76.24 -2.10 -112.43
CA GLN A 39 -75.11 -1.35 -111.88
C GLN A 39 -75.37 -0.86 -110.46
N ILE A 40 -76.59 -0.36 -110.19
CA ILE A 40 -77.02 0.05 -108.85
C ILE A 40 -77.04 -1.17 -107.91
N ALA A 41 -77.56 -2.32 -108.35
CA ALA A 41 -77.56 -3.54 -107.56
C ALA A 41 -76.13 -4.05 -107.26
N GLN A 42 -75.22 -3.98 -108.24
CA GLN A 42 -73.80 -4.32 -108.05
C GLN A 42 -73.12 -3.35 -107.08
N GLN A 43 -73.36 -2.04 -107.19
CA GLN A 43 -72.82 -1.04 -106.26
C GLN A 43 -73.38 -1.21 -104.84
N GLN A 44 -74.68 -1.48 -104.70
CA GLN A 44 -75.31 -1.74 -103.40
C GLN A 44 -74.77 -3.04 -102.76
N ALA A 45 -74.57 -4.09 -103.55
CA ALA A 45 -73.96 -5.33 -103.07
C ALA A 45 -72.50 -5.11 -102.63
N LEU A 46 -71.73 -4.31 -103.37
CA LEU A 46 -70.36 -3.93 -103.01
C LEU A 46 -70.32 -3.10 -101.71
N LEU A 47 -71.19 -2.09 -101.59
CA LEU A 47 -71.30 -1.26 -100.39
C LEU A 47 -71.70 -2.09 -99.17
N HIS A 48 -72.69 -2.97 -99.31
CA HIS A 48 -73.11 -3.85 -98.23
C HIS A 48 -72.00 -4.85 -97.83
N ALA A 49 -71.20 -5.34 -98.79
CA ALA A 49 -70.04 -6.16 -98.50
C ALA A 49 -68.95 -5.38 -97.74
N GLN A 50 -68.66 -4.14 -98.14
CA GLN A 50 -67.71 -3.26 -97.45
C GLN A 50 -68.20 -2.85 -96.05
N GLU A 51 -69.49 -2.51 -95.89
CA GLU A 51 -70.08 -2.20 -94.58
C GLU A 51 -70.03 -3.40 -93.65
N LYS A 52 -70.31 -4.60 -94.16
CA LYS A 52 -70.21 -5.85 -93.39
C LYS A 52 -68.77 -6.09 -92.94
N GLU A 53 -67.80 -5.96 -93.83
CA GLU A 53 -66.37 -6.11 -93.50
C GLU A 53 -65.91 -5.07 -92.48
N LEU A 54 -66.35 -3.82 -92.61
CA LEU A 54 -66.00 -2.73 -91.70
C LEU A 54 -66.64 -2.94 -90.32
N ASN A 55 -67.87 -3.44 -90.27
CA ASN A 55 -68.54 -3.78 -89.01
C ASN A 55 -67.88 -4.99 -88.33
N ASP A 56 -67.54 -6.03 -89.10
CA ASP A 56 -66.80 -7.20 -88.59
C ASP A 56 -65.42 -6.79 -88.05
N ASN A 57 -64.70 -5.91 -88.74
CA ASN A 57 -63.43 -5.35 -88.27
C ASN A 57 -63.61 -4.50 -87.00
N ARG A 58 -64.66 -3.67 -86.92
CA ARG A 58 -64.98 -2.92 -85.69
C ARG A 58 -65.27 -3.83 -84.51
N GLN A 59 -66.02 -4.91 -84.73
CA GLN A 59 -66.33 -5.88 -83.69
C GLN A 59 -65.08 -6.61 -83.22
N ARG A 60 -64.21 -7.04 -84.15
CA ARG A 60 -62.91 -7.64 -83.81
C ARG A 60 -62.04 -6.69 -82.99
N LEU A 61 -61.87 -5.45 -83.44
CA LEU A 61 -61.07 -4.45 -82.76
C LEU A 61 -61.61 -4.15 -81.35
N LYS A 62 -62.94 -4.07 -81.20
CA LYS A 62 -63.59 -3.86 -79.90
C LYS A 62 -63.40 -5.07 -78.98
N GLN A 63 -63.48 -6.29 -79.51
CA GLN A 63 -63.21 -7.50 -78.74
C GLN A 63 -61.75 -7.61 -78.32
N GLU A 64 -60.81 -7.26 -79.20
CA GLU A 64 -59.38 -7.21 -78.90
C GLU A 64 -59.07 -6.15 -77.83
N GLN A 65 -59.64 -4.94 -77.94
CA GLN A 65 -59.50 -3.90 -76.91
C GLN A 65 -60.06 -4.37 -75.56
N MET A 66 -61.25 -4.96 -75.52
CA MET A 66 -61.81 -5.48 -74.27
C MET A 66 -61.02 -6.65 -73.70
N ARG A 67 -60.38 -7.48 -74.54
CA ARG A 67 -59.48 -8.55 -74.07
C ARG A 67 -58.21 -7.97 -73.47
N HIS A 68 -57.56 -7.04 -74.16
CA HIS A 68 -56.36 -6.38 -73.65
C HIS A 68 -56.62 -5.60 -72.37
N GLU A 69 -57.74 -4.87 -72.28
CA GLU A 69 -58.10 -4.14 -71.07
C GLU A 69 -58.34 -5.10 -69.89
N LYS A 70 -59.00 -6.23 -70.13
CA LYS A 70 -59.17 -7.28 -69.11
C LYS A 70 -57.84 -7.89 -68.68
N GLU A 71 -56.95 -8.20 -69.61
CA GLU A 71 -55.62 -8.73 -69.31
C GLU A 71 -54.80 -7.75 -68.48
N LEU A 72 -54.80 -6.46 -68.87
CA LEU A 72 -54.15 -5.38 -68.12
C LEU A 72 -54.75 -5.21 -66.72
N MET A 73 -56.07 -5.30 -66.58
CA MET A 73 -56.74 -5.22 -65.29
C MET A 73 -56.36 -6.40 -64.38
N ILE A 74 -56.29 -7.61 -64.94
CA ILE A 74 -55.87 -8.82 -64.20
C ILE A 74 -54.40 -8.68 -63.77
N GLU A 75 -53.51 -8.30 -64.68
CA GLU A 75 -52.09 -8.10 -64.39
C GLU A 75 -51.88 -6.99 -63.34
N ALA A 76 -52.61 -5.88 -63.44
CA ALA A 76 -52.55 -4.79 -62.47
C ALA A 76 -52.96 -5.27 -61.07
N ARG A 77 -54.05 -6.06 -60.99
CA ARG A 77 -54.54 -6.62 -59.72
C ARG A 77 -53.57 -7.64 -59.13
N GLU A 78 -52.96 -8.48 -59.96
CA GLU A 78 -51.92 -9.42 -59.51
C GLU A 78 -50.70 -8.66 -58.95
N ARG A 79 -50.23 -7.64 -59.66
CA ARG A 79 -49.14 -6.78 -59.19
C ARG A 79 -49.48 -6.09 -57.87
N GLU A 80 -50.68 -5.54 -57.75
CA GLU A 80 -51.15 -4.89 -56.52
C GLU A 80 -51.16 -5.88 -55.35
N SER A 81 -51.66 -7.11 -55.55
CA SER A 81 -51.65 -8.15 -54.52
C SER A 81 -50.23 -8.55 -54.08
N ILE A 82 -49.28 -8.62 -55.02
CA ILE A 82 -47.86 -8.90 -54.73
C ILE A 82 -47.24 -7.75 -53.95
N TYR A 83 -47.57 -6.50 -54.28
CA TYR A 83 -47.06 -5.34 -53.55
C TYR A 83 -47.63 -5.28 -52.13
N GLU A 84 -48.92 -5.52 -51.95
CA GLU A 84 -49.56 -5.58 -50.63
C GLU A 84 -48.97 -6.70 -49.76
N GLU A 85 -48.65 -7.86 -50.35
CA GLU A 85 -48.03 -8.97 -49.62
C GLU A 85 -46.60 -8.62 -49.19
N ARG A 86 -45.79 -8.04 -50.08
CA ARG A 86 -44.44 -7.56 -49.74
C ARG A 86 -44.46 -6.44 -48.71
N GLU A 87 -45.40 -5.52 -48.80
CA GLU A 87 -45.51 -4.43 -47.82
C GLU A 87 -45.85 -4.99 -46.44
N ARG A 88 -46.79 -5.95 -46.36
CA ARG A 88 -47.09 -6.68 -45.11
C ARG A 88 -45.88 -7.43 -44.57
N GLU A 89 -45.13 -8.12 -45.43
CA GLU A 89 -43.91 -8.83 -45.03
C GLU A 89 -42.85 -7.87 -44.47
N LEU A 90 -42.62 -6.74 -45.15
CA LEU A 90 -41.68 -5.70 -44.72
C LEU A 90 -42.10 -5.08 -43.39
N LEU A 91 -43.39 -4.81 -43.19
CA LEU A 91 -43.93 -4.29 -41.94
C LEU A 91 -43.74 -5.29 -40.78
N LEU A 92 -44.07 -6.56 -41.01
CA LEU A 92 -43.84 -7.63 -40.02
C LEU A 92 -42.35 -7.77 -39.68
N ARG A 93 -41.48 -7.72 -40.70
CA ARG A 93 -40.03 -7.79 -40.48
C ARG A 93 -39.51 -6.59 -39.70
N ARG A 94 -40.00 -5.39 -40.00
CA ARG A 94 -39.68 -4.18 -39.25
C ARG A 94 -40.14 -4.30 -37.80
N GLN A 95 -41.35 -4.75 -37.54
CA GLN A 95 -41.86 -4.95 -36.17
C GLN A 95 -41.04 -5.98 -35.41
N ASN A 96 -40.68 -7.11 -36.03
CA ASN A 96 -39.83 -8.13 -35.42
C ASN A 96 -38.43 -7.59 -35.12
N LEU A 97 -37.83 -6.81 -36.02
CA LEU A 97 -36.54 -6.17 -35.78
C LEU A 97 -36.62 -5.14 -34.65
N GLU A 98 -37.68 -4.32 -34.61
CA GLU A 98 -37.90 -3.36 -33.53
C GLU A 98 -38.13 -4.07 -32.19
N ALA A 99 -38.83 -5.20 -32.17
CA ALA A 99 -39.00 -6.02 -30.97
C ALA A 99 -37.67 -6.60 -30.48
N GLN A 100 -36.90 -7.23 -31.37
CA GLN A 100 -35.57 -7.76 -31.04
C GLN A 100 -34.62 -6.69 -30.51
N LEU A 101 -34.61 -5.50 -31.11
CA LEU A 101 -33.79 -4.38 -30.64
C LEU A 101 -34.23 -3.88 -29.27
N ARG A 102 -35.54 -3.85 -28.98
CA ARG A 102 -36.05 -3.51 -27.65
C ARG A 102 -35.63 -4.56 -26.62
N ASP A 103 -35.75 -5.84 -26.95
CA ASP A 103 -35.38 -6.93 -26.05
C ASP A 103 -33.88 -6.89 -25.74
N GLN A 104 -33.02 -6.78 -26.75
CA GLN A 104 -31.57 -6.61 -26.55
C GLN A 104 -31.23 -5.38 -25.72
N LYS A 105 -31.92 -4.26 -25.93
CA LYS A 105 -31.71 -3.05 -25.14
C LYS A 105 -32.13 -3.25 -23.69
N ASN A 106 -33.24 -3.94 -23.44
CA ASN A 106 -33.71 -4.23 -22.09
C ASN A 106 -32.75 -5.19 -21.36
N GLU A 107 -32.27 -6.23 -22.04
CA GLU A 107 -31.25 -7.15 -21.50
C GLU A 107 -29.96 -6.41 -21.18
N LEU A 108 -29.49 -5.53 -22.08
CA LEU A 108 -28.30 -4.72 -21.87
C LEU A 108 -28.47 -3.79 -20.66
N ASN A 109 -29.60 -3.10 -20.55
CA ASN A 109 -29.89 -2.22 -19.43
C ASN A 109 -29.93 -2.98 -18.10
N ALA A 110 -30.58 -4.15 -18.07
CA ALA A 110 -30.64 -5.00 -16.88
C ALA A 110 -29.24 -5.52 -16.49
N PHE A 111 -28.42 -5.88 -17.48
CA PHE A 111 -27.03 -6.27 -17.26
C PHE A 111 -26.19 -5.11 -16.70
N MET A 112 -26.34 -3.90 -17.25
CA MET A 112 -25.64 -2.71 -16.74
C MET A 112 -26.05 -2.38 -15.32
N GLU A 113 -27.35 -2.40 -15.00
CA GLU A 113 -27.84 -2.16 -13.63
C GLU A 113 -27.30 -3.20 -12.64
N HIS A 114 -27.28 -4.48 -13.03
CA HIS A 114 -26.67 -5.53 -12.21
C HIS A 114 -25.17 -5.28 -11.99
N LYS A 115 -24.44 -4.87 -13.03
CA LYS A 115 -23.00 -4.59 -12.91
C LYS A 115 -22.69 -3.38 -12.06
N GLU A 116 -23.49 -2.32 -12.16
CA GLU A 116 -23.37 -1.15 -11.28
C GLU A 116 -23.60 -1.52 -9.82
N LYS A 117 -24.63 -2.34 -9.53
CA LYS A 117 -24.86 -2.86 -8.17
C LYS A 117 -23.69 -3.71 -7.66
N GLU A 118 -23.16 -4.60 -8.50
CA GLU A 118 -22.00 -5.45 -8.14
C GLU A 118 -20.75 -4.61 -7.85
N ILE A 119 -20.51 -3.55 -8.63
CA ILE A 119 -19.40 -2.62 -8.42
C ILE A 119 -19.60 -1.85 -7.11
N ALA A 120 -20.78 -1.27 -6.89
CA ALA A 120 -21.09 -0.51 -5.67
C ALA A 120 -20.95 -1.39 -4.42
N GLU A 121 -21.39 -2.65 -4.47
CA GLU A 121 -21.19 -3.60 -3.37
C GLU A 121 -19.71 -3.89 -3.12
N LYS A 122 -18.91 -4.08 -4.17
CA LYS A 122 -17.46 -4.32 -4.03
C LYS A 122 -16.72 -3.10 -3.49
N GLU A 123 -17.07 -1.91 -3.95
CA GLU A 123 -16.50 -0.65 -3.46
C GLU A 123 -16.80 -0.46 -1.98
N ASN A 124 -18.06 -0.67 -1.56
CA ASN A 124 -18.44 -0.56 -0.15
C ASN A 124 -17.73 -1.61 0.71
N ARG A 125 -17.61 -2.87 0.25
CA ARG A 125 -16.82 -3.90 0.95
C ARG A 125 -15.34 -3.52 1.07
N LEU A 126 -14.77 -2.90 0.04
CA LEU A 126 -13.38 -2.46 0.03
C LEU A 126 -13.17 -1.28 0.99
N GLU A 127 -14.11 -0.34 1.04
CA GLU A 127 -14.07 0.79 1.99
C GLU A 127 -14.17 0.30 3.44
N ILE A 128 -15.09 -0.62 3.74
CA ILE A 128 -15.20 -1.24 5.06
C ILE A 128 -13.90 -1.96 5.42
N ALA A 129 -13.36 -2.78 4.52
CA ALA A 129 -12.10 -3.49 4.75
C ALA A 129 -10.91 -2.54 4.96
N TYR A 130 -10.89 -1.41 4.26
CA TYR A 130 -9.85 -0.38 4.42
C TYR A 130 -9.93 0.29 5.79
N ILE A 131 -11.14 0.64 6.24
CA ILE A 131 -11.37 1.22 7.57
C ILE A 131 -10.99 0.23 8.67
N GLU A 132 -11.38 -1.04 8.54
CA GLU A 132 -11.03 -2.10 9.48
C GLU A 132 -9.51 -2.31 9.56
N LEU A 133 -8.84 -2.38 8.41
CA LEU A 133 -7.38 -2.51 8.33
C LEU A 133 -6.67 -1.30 8.97
N GLN A 134 -7.19 -0.09 8.77
CA GLN A 134 -6.61 1.11 9.37
C GLN A 134 -6.77 1.11 10.90
N GLN A 135 -7.94 0.71 11.41
CA GLN A 135 -8.18 0.55 12.84
C GLN A 135 -7.33 -0.56 13.47
N GLU A 136 -7.19 -1.69 12.79
CA GLU A 136 -6.35 -2.80 13.22
C GLU A 136 -4.88 -2.36 13.27
N LYS A 137 -4.40 -1.65 12.24
CA LYS A 137 -3.05 -1.08 12.23
C LYS A 137 -2.83 -0.13 13.40
N GLU A 138 -3.78 0.77 13.70
CA GLU A 138 -3.69 1.67 14.86
C GLU A 138 -3.61 0.88 16.17
N LYS A 139 -4.50 -0.11 16.38
CA LYS A 139 -4.48 -0.99 17.56
C LYS A 139 -3.17 -1.76 17.70
N TYR A 140 -2.68 -2.42 16.65
CA TYR A 140 -1.40 -3.14 16.68
C TYR A 140 -0.23 -2.20 16.97
N THR A 141 -0.28 -0.97 16.45
CA THR A 141 0.76 0.02 16.71
C THR A 141 0.74 0.45 18.18
N GLU A 142 -0.43 0.69 18.75
CA GLU A 142 -0.58 1.02 20.18
C GLU A 142 -0.20 -0.14 21.10
N GLU A 143 -0.65 -1.36 20.80
CA GLU A 143 -0.33 -2.56 21.60
C GLU A 143 1.16 -2.89 21.57
N ASN A 144 1.77 -2.86 20.38
CA ASN A 144 3.22 -3.04 20.26
C ASN A 144 3.97 -1.93 20.99
N ARG A 145 3.53 -0.66 20.92
CA ARG A 145 4.13 0.44 21.67
C ARG A 145 4.05 0.21 23.18
N LYS A 146 2.89 -0.17 23.71
CA LYS A 146 2.69 -0.50 25.13
C LYS A 146 3.57 -1.67 25.58
N GLN A 147 3.68 -2.72 24.75
CA GLN A 147 4.54 -3.86 25.07
C GLN A 147 6.04 -3.48 25.07
N ILE A 148 6.48 -2.61 24.16
CA ILE A 148 7.85 -2.11 24.14
C ILE A 148 8.12 -1.25 25.37
N GLU A 149 7.19 -0.39 25.77
CA GLU A 149 7.30 0.42 26.99
C GLU A 149 7.43 -0.46 28.23
N ILE A 150 6.53 -1.43 28.43
CA ILE A 150 6.54 -2.33 29.59
C ILE A 150 7.84 -3.16 29.64
N LYS A 151 8.23 -3.79 28.52
CA LYS A 151 9.44 -4.62 28.48
C LYS A 151 10.70 -3.78 28.70
N SER A 152 10.80 -2.61 28.07
CA SER A 152 11.98 -1.74 28.23
C SER A 152 12.10 -1.19 29.65
N GLN A 153 10.98 -0.79 30.28
CA GLN A 153 10.95 -0.37 31.68
C GLN A 153 11.40 -1.50 32.61
N ASP A 154 10.91 -2.73 32.42
CA ASP A 154 11.26 -3.90 33.24
C ASP A 154 12.75 -4.25 33.14
N TYR A 155 13.31 -4.24 31.92
CA TYR A 155 14.75 -4.44 31.70
C TYR A 155 15.59 -3.36 32.41
N VAL A 156 15.18 -2.10 32.33
CA VAL A 156 15.89 -0.99 32.96
C VAL A 156 15.80 -1.08 34.49
N ILE A 157 14.64 -1.42 35.05
CA ILE A 157 14.45 -1.63 36.50
C ILE A 157 15.30 -2.79 37.00
N THR A 158 15.34 -3.90 36.27
CA THR A 158 16.17 -5.05 36.62
C THR A 158 17.66 -4.70 36.62
N ALA A 159 18.11 -3.95 35.61
CA ALA A 159 19.49 -3.46 35.54
C ALA A 159 19.84 -2.49 36.69
N LEU A 160 18.94 -1.57 37.02
CA LEU A 160 19.09 -0.63 38.15
C LEU A 160 19.20 -1.37 39.49
N THR A 161 18.30 -2.32 39.73
CA THR A 161 18.27 -3.12 40.98
C THR A 161 19.54 -3.97 41.13
N GLY A 162 20.01 -4.57 40.03
CA GLY A 162 21.28 -5.30 40.00
C GLY A 162 22.49 -4.41 40.30
N LEU A 163 22.50 -3.18 39.76
CA LEU A 163 23.56 -2.21 40.06
C LEU A 163 23.50 -1.69 41.49
N GLU A 164 22.32 -1.39 42.03
CA GLU A 164 22.13 -0.93 43.41
C GLU A 164 22.61 -1.96 44.43
N SER A 165 22.23 -3.23 44.26
CA SER A 165 22.71 -4.33 45.09
C SER A 165 24.24 -4.45 45.08
N LYS A 166 24.86 -4.27 43.91
CA LYS A 166 26.31 -4.32 43.75
C LYS A 166 27.03 -3.11 44.37
N GLU A 167 26.47 -1.90 44.24
CA GLU A 167 27.01 -0.71 44.90
C GLU A 167 26.97 -0.85 46.42
N ASN A 168 25.85 -1.30 46.98
CA ASN A 168 25.70 -1.47 48.42
C ASN A 168 26.68 -2.53 48.96
N SER A 169 26.88 -3.61 48.20
CA SER A 169 27.88 -4.63 48.51
C SER A 169 29.30 -4.04 48.55
N PHE A 170 29.68 -3.19 47.59
CA PHE A 170 30.99 -2.53 47.58
C PHE A 170 31.15 -1.50 48.69
N HIS A 171 30.11 -0.70 49.00
CA HIS A 171 30.15 0.24 50.12
C HIS A 171 30.28 -0.47 51.47
N TRP A 172 29.57 -1.58 51.65
CA TRP A 172 29.69 -2.40 52.85
C TRP A 172 31.11 -2.97 52.98
N LEU A 173 31.66 -3.53 51.89
CA LEU A 173 33.01 -4.08 51.88
C LEU A 173 34.08 -3.00 52.14
N ALA A 174 33.92 -1.81 51.56
CA ALA A 174 34.80 -0.66 51.80
C ALA A 174 34.80 -0.23 53.29
N LYS A 175 33.61 -0.14 53.91
CA LYS A 175 33.47 0.16 55.34
C LYS A 175 34.10 -0.91 56.21
N MET A 176 33.89 -2.18 55.88
CA MET A 176 34.47 -3.31 56.61
C MET A 176 36.00 -3.27 56.58
N TRP A 177 36.61 -3.07 55.39
CA TRP A 177 38.06 -2.95 55.27
C TRP A 177 38.62 -1.71 55.98
N SER A 178 37.91 -0.58 55.96
CA SER A 178 38.30 0.60 56.73
C SER A 178 38.27 0.33 58.24
N PHE A 179 37.26 -0.39 58.72
CA PHE A 179 37.12 -0.77 60.12
C PHE A 179 38.24 -1.71 60.58
N ILE A 180 38.56 -2.72 59.75
CA ILE A 180 39.70 -3.63 59.98
C ILE A 180 41.02 -2.85 60.05
N GLY A 181 41.23 -1.88 59.15
CA GLY A 181 42.42 -1.03 59.17
C GLY A 181 42.53 -0.19 60.44
N ALA A 182 41.42 0.41 60.89
CA ALA A 182 41.36 1.18 62.12
C ALA A 182 41.63 0.32 63.37
N ILE A 183 40.99 -0.86 63.46
CA ILE A 183 41.25 -1.82 64.54
C ILE A 183 42.71 -2.25 64.56
N SER A 184 43.30 -2.51 63.39
CA SER A 184 44.70 -2.92 63.28
C SER A 184 45.66 -1.91 63.92
N ILE A 185 45.44 -0.61 63.72
CA ILE A 185 46.24 0.46 64.34
C ILE A 185 46.05 0.45 65.86
N VAL A 186 44.81 0.38 66.34
CA VAL A 186 44.51 0.34 67.78
C VAL A 186 45.15 -0.88 68.44
N CYS A 187 45.03 -2.06 67.82
CA CYS A 187 45.68 -3.29 68.29
C CYS A 187 47.21 -3.17 68.28
N GLY A 188 47.81 -2.54 67.26
CA GLY A 188 49.25 -2.31 67.21
C GLY A 188 49.75 -1.42 68.35
N VAL A 189 49.01 -0.35 68.66
CA VAL A 189 49.34 0.54 69.80
C VAL A 189 49.14 -0.17 71.13
N LEU A 190 48.02 -0.87 71.32
CA LEU A 190 47.77 -1.65 72.54
C LEU A 190 48.82 -2.74 72.74
N PHE A 191 49.19 -3.47 71.68
CA PHE A 191 50.24 -4.47 71.73
C PHE A 191 51.58 -3.85 72.14
N MET A 192 51.93 -2.68 71.63
CA MET A 192 53.14 -1.95 72.03
C MET A 192 53.14 -1.59 73.53
N VAL A 193 52.03 -1.05 74.03
CA VAL A 193 51.88 -0.68 75.44
C VAL A 193 51.99 -1.92 76.33
N VAL A 194 51.23 -2.97 76.02
CA VAL A 194 51.22 -4.24 76.76
C VAL A 194 52.59 -4.93 76.72
N SER A 195 53.22 -5.00 75.56
CA SER A 195 54.56 -5.58 75.40
C SER A 195 55.62 -4.79 76.19
N THR A 196 55.44 -3.48 76.36
CA THR A 196 56.35 -2.64 77.15
C THR A 196 56.18 -2.92 78.65
N PHE A 197 54.94 -3.02 79.14
CA PHE A 197 54.65 -3.35 80.55
C PHE A 197 55.11 -4.76 80.94
N TYR A 198 54.73 -5.79 80.16
CA TYR A 198 55.20 -7.15 80.41
C TYR A 198 56.71 -7.30 80.20
N GLY A 199 57.29 -6.54 79.26
CA GLY A 199 58.73 -6.43 79.13
C GLY A 199 59.35 -6.00 80.46
N LEU A 200 58.89 -4.87 81.02
CA LEU A 200 59.39 -4.27 82.26
C LEU A 200 59.25 -5.18 83.50
N GLU A 201 58.16 -5.94 83.59
CA GLU A 201 57.94 -6.91 84.67
C GLU A 201 58.88 -8.11 84.56
N ASN A 202 59.09 -8.63 83.35
CA ASN A 202 60.10 -9.66 83.08
C ASN A 202 61.53 -9.14 83.32
N PHE A 203 61.79 -7.85 83.10
CA PHE A 203 63.08 -7.22 83.41
C PHE A 203 63.39 -7.22 84.91
N HIS A 204 62.41 -7.13 85.82
CA HIS A 204 62.65 -7.17 87.26
C HIS A 204 63.05 -8.55 87.78
N ASN A 205 62.72 -9.62 87.05
CA ASN A 205 63.00 -11.01 87.46
C ASN A 205 64.28 -11.61 86.84
N VAL A 206 64.93 -10.93 85.88
CA VAL A 206 66.13 -11.43 85.20
C VAL A 206 67.37 -10.69 85.71
N GLN A 207 68.19 -11.38 86.50
CA GLN A 207 69.38 -10.84 87.19
C GLN A 207 70.56 -10.50 86.25
N ILE A 208 70.46 -10.79 84.95
CA ILE A 208 71.55 -10.63 83.97
C ILE A 208 71.08 -9.67 82.87
N PHE A 209 71.42 -8.40 83.03
CA PHE A 209 71.26 -7.38 81.98
C PHE A 209 72.23 -7.68 80.83
N SER A 210 71.73 -8.27 79.75
CA SER A 210 72.49 -8.45 78.51
C SER A 210 72.01 -7.44 77.46
N TRP A 211 72.95 -6.70 76.87
CA TRP A 211 72.69 -5.78 75.75
C TRP A 211 71.96 -6.48 74.59
N THR A 212 72.19 -7.80 74.43
CA THR A 212 71.52 -8.66 73.46
C THR A 212 70.01 -8.81 73.72
N TYR A 213 69.56 -8.88 74.98
CA TYR A 213 68.13 -8.97 75.32
C TYR A 213 67.39 -7.66 75.02
N PHE A 214 68.00 -6.51 75.30
CA PHE A 214 67.44 -5.21 74.93
C PHE A 214 67.28 -5.06 73.41
N LEU A 215 68.32 -5.44 72.66
CA LEU A 215 68.31 -5.40 71.19
C LEU A 215 67.26 -6.35 70.60
N TYR A 216 67.06 -7.52 71.22
CA TYR A 216 66.00 -8.47 70.84
C TYR A 216 64.58 -7.88 71.02
N ILE A 217 64.28 -7.26 72.16
CA ILE A 217 62.96 -6.66 72.41
C ILE A 217 62.69 -5.51 71.44
N LEU A 218 63.68 -4.65 71.19
CA LEU A 218 63.56 -3.53 70.26
C LEU A 218 63.27 -4.02 68.84
N PHE A 219 64.02 -5.02 68.35
CA PHE A 219 63.82 -5.57 67.01
C PHE A 219 62.47 -6.28 66.89
N ARG A 220 62.07 -7.06 67.90
CA ARG A 220 60.76 -7.72 67.95
C ARG A 220 59.61 -6.71 67.91
N GLY A 221 59.69 -5.64 68.70
CA GLY A 221 58.69 -4.57 68.70
C GLY A 221 58.61 -3.88 67.34
N LEU A 222 59.75 -3.56 66.74
CA LEU A 222 59.82 -2.95 65.41
C LEU A 222 59.17 -3.81 64.32
N VAL A 223 59.44 -5.11 64.32
CA VAL A 223 58.82 -6.06 63.36
C VAL A 223 57.31 -6.14 63.54
N VAL A 224 56.81 -6.16 64.78
CA VAL A 224 55.36 -6.24 65.01
C VAL A 224 54.66 -4.93 64.63
N ILE A 225 55.25 -3.78 64.93
CA ILE A 225 54.70 -2.47 64.52
C ILE A 225 54.64 -2.35 63.00
N THR A 226 55.72 -2.70 62.29
CA THR A 226 55.74 -2.64 60.83
C THR A 226 54.71 -3.58 60.21
N MET A 227 54.48 -4.75 60.82
CA MET A 227 53.43 -5.68 60.40
C MET A 227 52.02 -5.09 60.56
N PHE A 228 51.70 -4.45 61.69
CA PHE A 228 50.39 -3.79 61.89
C PHE A 228 50.21 -2.58 60.96
N ILE A 229 51.26 -1.78 60.74
CA ILE A 229 51.22 -0.67 59.79
C ILE A 229 50.99 -1.18 58.36
N ALA A 230 51.66 -2.25 57.96
CA ALA A 230 51.45 -2.87 56.66
C ALA A 230 50.01 -3.38 56.51
N LEU A 231 49.47 -4.06 57.52
CA LEU A 231 48.09 -4.57 57.51
C LEU A 231 47.08 -3.43 57.41
N ALA A 232 47.24 -2.38 58.21
CA ALA A 232 46.40 -1.18 58.13
C ALA A 232 46.48 -0.53 56.75
N ARG A 233 47.68 -0.40 56.18
CA ARG A 233 47.88 0.14 54.82
C ARG A 233 47.14 -0.67 53.78
N TYR A 234 47.30 -2.00 53.75
CA TYR A 234 46.59 -2.84 52.79
C TYR A 234 45.08 -2.72 52.94
N ALA A 235 44.57 -2.72 54.18
CA ALA A 235 43.15 -2.55 54.46
C ALA A 235 42.60 -1.21 53.94
N PHE A 236 43.32 -0.09 54.14
CA PHE A 236 42.90 1.21 53.61
C PHE A 236 42.99 1.29 52.09
N ILE A 237 44.00 0.70 51.46
CA ILE A 237 44.10 0.66 49.99
C ILE A 237 42.93 -0.15 49.41
N PHE A 238 42.56 -1.29 50.01
CA PHE A 238 41.38 -2.04 49.58
C PHE A 238 40.09 -1.25 49.80
N SER A 239 39.93 -0.60 50.95
CA SER A 239 38.78 0.26 51.24
C SER A 239 38.61 1.36 50.18
N ASN A 240 39.70 2.05 49.82
CA ASN A 240 39.67 3.10 48.80
C ASN A 240 39.34 2.55 47.40
N SER A 241 39.86 1.37 47.04
CA SER A 241 39.53 0.72 45.76
C SER A 241 38.06 0.32 45.68
N TYR A 242 37.49 -0.24 46.74
CA TYR A 242 36.06 -0.58 46.78
C TYR A 242 35.16 0.67 46.78
N MET A 243 35.60 1.76 47.43
CA MET A 243 34.90 3.05 47.40
C MET A 243 34.91 3.69 46.00
N HIS A 244 36.03 3.63 45.28
CA HIS A 244 36.11 4.17 43.92
C HIS A 244 35.21 3.38 42.96
N GLU A 245 35.17 2.05 43.09
CA GLU A 245 34.29 1.21 42.27
C GLU A 245 32.80 1.42 42.62
N SER A 246 32.45 1.70 43.88
CA SER A 246 31.07 2.03 44.25
C SER A 246 30.63 3.37 43.67
N LEU A 247 31.48 4.41 43.72
CA LEU A 247 31.18 5.72 43.11
C LEU A 247 30.96 5.59 41.60
N LYS A 248 31.81 4.83 40.91
CA LYS A 248 31.66 4.55 39.48
C LYS A 248 30.37 3.79 39.17
N ASN A 249 29.99 2.85 40.02
CA ASN A 249 28.73 2.14 39.88
C ASN A 249 27.51 3.07 40.12
N SER A 250 27.66 4.06 41.00
CA SER A 250 26.68 5.14 41.22
C SER A 250 26.51 6.03 39.98
N GLU A 251 27.61 6.43 39.34
CA GLU A 251 27.59 7.20 38.08
C GLU A 251 26.93 6.41 36.95
N ARG A 252 27.24 5.11 36.83
CA ARG A 252 26.57 4.22 35.86
C ARG A 252 25.08 4.11 36.14
N ARG A 253 24.67 3.93 37.40
CA ARG A 253 23.25 3.94 37.78
C ARG A 253 22.58 5.26 37.43
N HIS A 254 23.25 6.39 37.63
CA HIS A 254 22.71 7.71 37.29
C HIS A 254 22.46 7.85 35.78
N ALA A 255 23.39 7.39 34.94
CA ALA A 255 23.24 7.36 33.48
C ALA A 255 22.09 6.44 33.03
N ILE A 256 21.91 5.27 33.67
CA ILE A 256 20.76 4.39 33.41
C ILE A 256 19.44 5.05 33.80
N ASN A 257 19.41 5.69 34.96
CA ASN A 257 18.21 6.32 35.48
C ASN A 257 17.77 7.50 34.60
N PHE A 258 18.71 8.18 33.96
CA PHE A 258 18.43 9.16 32.91
C PHE A 258 17.78 8.51 31.67
N GLY A 259 18.31 7.38 31.21
CA GLY A 259 17.68 6.60 30.13
C GLY A 259 16.28 6.08 30.49
N LYS A 260 16.07 5.66 31.75
CA LYS A 260 14.75 5.30 32.29
C LYS A 260 13.77 6.47 32.20
N PHE A 261 14.20 7.65 32.68
CA PHE A 261 13.41 8.86 32.62
C PHE A 261 13.08 9.27 31.18
N TYR A 262 14.02 9.10 30.25
CA TYR A 262 13.79 9.38 28.83
C TYR A 262 12.72 8.46 28.22
N LEU A 263 12.76 7.16 28.54
CA LEU A 263 11.75 6.20 28.13
C LEU A 263 10.38 6.47 28.77
N GLU A 264 10.33 6.90 30.03
CA GLU A 264 9.07 7.27 30.69
C GLU A 264 8.49 8.59 30.15
N ALA A 265 9.33 9.56 29.80
CA ALA A 265 8.90 10.87 29.30
C ALA A 265 8.51 10.84 27.81
N TYR A 266 9.19 10.02 27.00
CA TYR A 266 9.04 10.03 25.55
C TYR A 266 8.67 8.67 24.93
N GLY A 267 8.57 7.58 25.70
CA GLY A 267 8.48 6.21 25.20
C GLY A 267 7.36 5.92 24.18
N ALA A 268 6.26 6.68 24.21
CA ALA A 268 5.17 6.54 23.24
C ALA A 268 5.43 7.20 21.87
N ASN A 269 6.35 8.18 21.80
CA ASN A 269 6.66 9.01 20.61
C ASN A 269 8.16 9.08 20.27
N ALA A 270 9.03 8.43 21.04
CA ALA A 270 10.47 8.50 20.84
C ALA A 270 10.88 7.75 19.57
N SER A 271 11.61 8.42 18.69
CA SER A 271 12.27 7.75 17.57
C SER A 271 13.43 6.89 18.08
N TRP A 272 13.71 5.78 17.39
CA TRP A 272 14.80 4.87 17.77
C TRP A 272 16.16 5.59 17.89
N ASP A 273 16.41 6.61 17.07
CA ASP A 273 17.64 7.42 17.12
C ASP A 273 17.77 8.21 18.43
N GLN A 274 16.66 8.74 18.94
CA GLN A 274 16.63 9.47 20.22
C GLN A 274 16.86 8.55 21.42
N VAL A 275 16.27 7.35 21.38
CA VAL A 275 16.50 6.31 22.41
C VAL A 275 17.98 5.89 22.38
N LYS A 276 18.55 5.70 21.19
CA LYS A 276 19.96 5.34 21.02
C LYS A 276 20.90 6.42 21.54
N GLU A 277 20.61 7.70 21.29
CA GLU A 277 21.39 8.84 21.79
C GLU A 277 21.36 8.89 23.33
N ALA A 278 20.19 8.71 23.95
CA ALA A 278 20.04 8.68 25.41
C ALA A 278 20.84 7.54 26.07
N PHE A 279 20.96 6.39 25.40
CA PHE A 279 21.71 5.23 25.91
C PHE A 279 23.17 5.16 25.47
N GLN A 280 23.62 6.00 24.53
CA GLN A 280 25.00 5.97 24.01
C GLN A 280 26.05 6.25 25.10
N HIS A 281 25.69 7.05 26.11
CA HIS A 281 26.58 7.43 27.20
C HIS A 281 26.45 6.57 28.46
N TRP A 282 25.59 5.55 28.48
CA TRP A 282 25.47 4.64 29.63
C TRP A 282 26.73 3.76 29.78
N ASN A 283 27.30 3.27 28.68
CA ASN A 283 28.50 2.44 28.74
C ASN A 283 29.76 3.28 28.95
N ILE A 284 29.92 3.86 30.15
CA ILE A 284 31.17 4.48 30.56
C ILE A 284 32.16 3.34 30.82
N SER A 285 32.91 2.97 29.78
CA SER A 285 34.03 2.03 29.84
C SER A 285 35.20 2.67 30.57
N THR A 286 35.09 2.83 31.89
CA THR A 286 36.21 3.21 32.74
C THR A 286 36.94 1.96 33.19
N ASP A 287 38.28 1.99 33.15
CA ASP A 287 39.14 0.98 33.77
C ASP A 287 38.69 0.66 35.20
N SER A 288 38.81 -0.61 35.61
CA SER A 288 38.51 -1.02 36.98
C SER A 288 39.61 -0.54 37.93
N ALA A 289 39.21 -0.08 39.12
CA ALA A 289 40.13 0.32 40.19
C ALA A 289 41.10 -0.80 40.61
N PHE A 290 40.77 -2.05 40.24
CA PHE A 290 41.55 -3.25 40.51
C PHE A 290 42.55 -3.59 39.38
N THR A 291 42.37 -3.04 38.18
CA THR A 291 43.22 -3.35 37.01
C THR A 291 44.46 -2.46 36.94
N LYS A 292 44.47 -1.32 37.63
CA LYS A 292 45.54 -0.30 37.56
C LYS A 292 46.46 -0.21 38.80
N LYS A 293 46.54 -1.22 39.65
CA LYS A 293 47.57 -1.25 40.72
C LYS A 293 48.91 -1.74 40.17
N ASN A 294 49.57 -0.90 39.38
CA ASN A 294 51.02 -1.00 39.25
C ASN A 294 51.65 -0.51 40.55
N THR A 295 52.66 -1.22 41.02
CA THR A 295 53.45 -0.99 42.25
C THR A 295 54.18 0.37 42.29
N SER A 296 53.90 1.26 41.33
CA SER A 296 54.52 2.58 41.13
C SER A 296 53.76 3.75 41.76
N ASP A 297 52.51 3.58 42.23
CA ASP A 297 51.78 4.60 43.01
C ASP A 297 52.23 4.60 44.49
N PHE A 298 53.54 4.53 44.71
CA PHE A 298 54.15 4.79 45.99
C PHE A 298 54.27 6.30 46.15
N ASP A 299 53.35 6.92 46.91
CA ASP A 299 53.37 8.36 47.17
C ASP A 299 54.77 8.80 47.67
N PRO A 300 55.54 9.59 46.89
CA PRO A 300 56.88 10.04 47.26
C PRO A 300 56.89 10.81 48.58
N LYS A 301 55.76 11.46 48.94
CA LYS A 301 55.61 12.19 50.20
C LYS A 301 55.64 11.29 51.42
N MET A 302 55.19 10.04 51.31
CA MET A 302 55.27 9.09 52.43
C MET A 302 56.70 8.61 52.64
N MET A 303 57.47 8.42 51.55
CA MET A 303 58.90 8.13 51.62
C MET A 303 59.67 9.31 52.23
N GLU A 304 59.31 10.53 51.81
CA GLU A 304 59.90 11.78 52.29
C GLU A 304 59.63 11.98 53.77
N ASN A 305 58.41 11.76 54.26
CA ASN A 305 58.07 11.83 55.68
C ASN A 305 58.79 10.75 56.53
N ILE A 306 58.95 9.53 56.01
CA ILE A 306 59.75 8.47 56.67
C ILE A 306 61.24 8.87 56.69
N MET A 307 61.72 9.50 55.62
CA MET A 307 63.10 9.97 55.51
C MET A 307 63.36 11.18 56.42
N GLU A 308 62.39 12.08 56.58
CA GLU A 308 62.45 13.19 57.52
C GLU A 308 62.39 12.71 58.98
N LEU A 309 61.53 11.74 59.30
CA LEU A 309 61.50 11.12 60.63
C LEU A 309 62.81 10.40 60.97
N SER A 310 63.39 9.67 60.02
CA SER A 310 64.68 9.01 60.22
C SER A 310 65.85 9.99 60.33
N LYS A 311 65.83 11.10 59.57
CA LYS A 311 66.79 12.21 59.71
C LYS A 311 66.63 12.92 61.05
N ALA A 312 65.41 13.15 61.53
CA ALA A 312 65.14 13.78 62.82
C ALA A 312 65.62 12.90 63.99
N LEU A 313 65.40 11.59 63.91
CA LEU A 313 65.92 10.61 64.86
C LEU A 313 67.45 10.52 64.82
N SER A 314 68.06 10.50 63.63
CA SER A 314 69.52 10.45 63.46
C SER A 314 70.23 11.72 63.95
N LYS A 315 69.65 12.89 63.70
CA LYS A 315 70.19 14.19 64.15
C LYS A 315 70.20 14.32 65.67
N ASN A 316 69.23 13.72 66.36
CA ASN A 316 69.14 13.78 67.82
C ASN A 316 70.13 12.80 68.52
N VAL A 317 70.56 11.74 67.83
CA VAL A 317 71.55 10.78 68.35
C VAL A 317 72.98 11.32 68.29
N ASN A 318 73.31 12.18 67.31
CA ASN A 318 74.65 12.79 67.20
C ASN A 318 74.88 14.01 68.10
N GLY A 319 73.85 14.50 68.80
CA GLY A 319 73.94 15.71 69.66
C GLY A 319 74.47 15.49 71.08
N LYS A 320 74.80 14.25 71.48
CA LYS A 320 75.40 13.93 72.78
C LYS A 320 76.72 13.17 72.63
N LYS A 321 77.74 13.85 72.09
CA LYS A 321 79.13 13.66 72.53
C LYS A 321 79.51 14.93 73.27
N VAL A 322 79.39 14.88 74.59
CA VAL A 322 79.91 15.92 75.49
C VAL A 322 81.33 15.53 75.84
N ASP A 323 82.23 16.48 75.63
CA ASP A 323 83.65 16.45 75.87
C ASP A 323 83.98 16.05 77.32
N PHE A 324 84.91 15.12 77.48
CA PHE A 324 85.65 14.97 78.73
C PHE A 324 87.11 14.66 78.40
N GLU A 325 87.88 15.70 78.06
CA GLU A 325 89.33 15.68 78.16
C GLU A 325 89.81 16.84 79.05
N ALA A 326 90.31 16.44 80.23
CA ALA A 326 91.51 16.92 80.90
C ALA A 326 91.80 18.44 80.95
N GLY A 327 91.48 19.05 82.09
CA GLY A 327 92.16 20.25 82.60
C GLY A 327 92.94 19.91 83.87
N SER A 328 94.22 19.53 83.72
CA SER A 328 95.22 19.47 84.79
C SER A 328 96.13 20.70 84.68
N LYS A 329 96.51 21.22 85.86
CA LYS A 329 97.45 22.32 86.18
C LYS A 329 96.83 23.70 86.44
N ALA A 330 96.61 24.02 87.71
CA ALA A 330 97.64 24.67 88.55
C ALA A 330 97.43 24.25 90.01
#